data_AF-A0A2V5QN83-F1
#
_entry.id   AF-A0A2V5QN83-F1
#
_cell.length_a   1.000
_cell.length_b   1.000
_cell.length_c   1.000
_cell.angle_alpha   90.00
_cell.angle_beta   90.00
_cell.angle_gamma   90.00
#
_symmetry.space_group_name_H-M   'P 1'
#
loop_
_entity.id
_entity.type
_entity.pdbx_description
1 polymer ?
#
loop_
_entity_poly.entity_id
_entity_poly.type
_entity_poly.pdbx_seq_one_letter_code
_entity_poly.pdbx_strand_id
1 'polypeptide(L)'
;MRLHQLVIRNCALFVINLVMRYVVKARVKSNREQSLLNAINTGTLGRGSIAGDEYLHNMMEARVNRDGVATWVETCFCDPPLAEEREYWEEYFDCSV
;
A
#
# COMPACT_ATOMS: atom_id res chain seq x y z
N MET A 1 5.64 20.26 -55.76
CA MET A 1 5.94 19.04 -54.97
C MET A 1 6.47 19.48 -53.62
N ARG A 2 5.58 19.72 -52.64
CA ARG A 2 5.92 20.29 -51.32
C ARG A 2 6.21 19.14 -50.34
N LEU A 3 7.43 19.09 -49.82
CA LEU A 3 7.79 18.24 -48.67
C LEU A 3 7.06 18.77 -47.43
N HIS A 4 6.19 17.95 -46.84
CA HIS A 4 5.51 18.24 -45.59
C HIS A 4 6.48 18.11 -44.41
N GLN A 5 6.42 19.10 -43.53
CA GLN A 5 6.95 19.10 -42.17
C GLN A 5 6.27 18.03 -41.30
N LEU A 6 7.06 17.49 -40.37
CA LEU A 6 6.73 17.18 -38.97
C LEU A 6 5.60 16.17 -38.69
N VAL A 7 5.99 14.93 -38.31
CA VAL A 7 5.32 14.23 -37.20
C VAL A 7 6.41 13.59 -36.34
N ILE A 8 6.76 14.28 -35.26
CA ILE A 8 7.32 13.67 -34.05
C ILE A 8 6.35 12.53 -33.71
N ARG A 9 6.74 11.28 -33.97
CA ARG A 9 5.98 10.11 -33.52
C ARG A 9 5.94 10.19 -32.00
N ASN A 10 4.80 10.65 -31.50
CA ASN A 10 4.40 10.62 -30.10
C ASN A 10 4.72 9.24 -29.54
N CYS A 11 5.88 9.12 -28.88
CA CYS A 11 6.11 8.14 -27.85
C CYS A 11 5.32 8.63 -26.62
N ALA A 12 3.99 8.68 -26.76
CA ALA A 12 3.13 8.78 -25.61
C ALA A 12 3.28 7.41 -24.94
N LEU A 13 4.13 7.37 -23.91
CA LEU A 13 4.06 6.37 -22.86
C LEU A 13 2.61 6.36 -22.38
N PHE A 14 1.78 5.52 -22.98
CA PHE A 14 0.45 5.23 -22.50
C PHE A 14 0.66 4.27 -21.33
N VAL A 15 1.17 4.80 -20.21
CA VAL A 15 1.18 4.08 -18.94
C VAL A 15 -0.28 4.01 -18.51
N ILE A 16 -0.99 2.98 -18.97
CA ILE A 16 -2.26 2.60 -18.36
C ILE A 16 -1.88 2.05 -16.99
N ASN A 17 -1.80 2.94 -16.00
CA ASN A 17 -1.65 2.58 -14.59
C ASN A 17 -2.94 1.86 -14.15
N LEU A 18 -3.14 0.61 -14.56
CA LEU A 18 -4.19 -0.29 -14.05
C LEU A 18 -3.79 -0.83 -12.67
N VAL A 19 -3.28 0.04 -11.81
CA VAL A 19 -2.83 -0.33 -10.47
C VAL A 19 -4.08 -0.32 -9.58
N MET A 20 -4.50 -1.50 -9.14
CA MET A 20 -5.62 -1.68 -8.22
C MET A 20 -5.20 -1.18 -6.83
N ARG A 21 -5.38 0.13 -6.63
CA ARG A 21 -4.96 0.84 -5.42
C ARG A 21 -6.11 1.02 -4.45
N TYR A 22 -5.91 0.59 -3.22
CA TYR A 22 -6.90 0.64 -2.14
C TYR A 22 -6.40 1.53 -1.02
N VAL A 23 -7.26 2.42 -0.54
CA VAL A 23 -6.96 3.19 0.67
C VAL A 23 -7.38 2.35 1.86
N VAL A 24 -6.42 1.94 2.68
CA VAL A 24 -6.69 1.23 3.92
C VAL A 24 -6.82 2.23 5.05
N LYS A 25 -7.81 2.03 5.92
CA LYS A 25 -8.00 2.80 7.15
C LYS A 25 -8.08 1.83 8.31
N ALA A 26 -7.22 2.03 9.30
CA ALA A 26 -7.16 1.11 10.42
C ALA A 26 -6.69 1.82 11.69
N ARG A 27 -7.15 1.31 12.84
CA ARG A 27 -6.70 1.77 14.16
C ARG A 27 -5.81 0.70 14.77
N VAL A 28 -4.68 1.07 15.35
CA VAL A 28 -3.84 0.09 16.06
C VAL A 28 -4.62 -0.43 17.27
N LYS A 29 -4.62 -1.75 17.46
CA LYS A 29 -5.21 -2.39 18.64
C LYS A 29 -4.47 -1.90 19.88
N SER A 30 -5.22 -1.57 20.94
CA SER A 30 -4.65 -0.94 22.15
C SER A 30 -3.54 -1.75 22.82
N ASN A 31 -3.54 -3.08 22.68
CA ASN A 31 -2.52 -3.97 23.21
C ASN A 31 -1.40 -4.34 22.21
N ARG A 32 -1.39 -3.74 21.01
CA ARG A 32 -0.46 -4.08 19.92
C ARG A 32 0.49 -2.95 19.52
N GLU A 33 0.32 -1.74 20.03
CA GLU A 33 1.16 -0.58 19.69
C GLU A 33 2.66 -0.86 19.82
N GLN A 34 3.11 -1.33 20.98
CA GLN A 34 4.52 -1.62 21.20
C GLN A 34 5.02 -2.78 20.34
N SER A 35 4.17 -3.79 20.10
CA SER A 35 4.49 -4.94 19.24
C SER A 35 4.67 -4.50 17.79
N LEU A 36 3.78 -3.64 17.29
CA LEU A 36 3.85 -3.08 15.94
C LEU A 36 5.11 -2.23 15.78
N LEU A 37 5.38 -1.32 16.72
CA LEU A 37 6.58 -0.49 16.70
C LEU A 37 7.85 -1.35 16.69
N ASN A 38 7.91 -2.40 17.51
CA ASN A 38 9.03 -3.31 17.52
C ASN A 38 9.20 -4.00 16.16
N ALA A 39 8.12 -4.52 15.57
CA ALA A 39 8.17 -5.21 14.28
C ALA A 39 8.61 -4.29 13.12
N ILE A 40 8.21 -3.02 13.15
CA ILE A 40 8.68 -2.01 12.19
C ILE A 40 10.18 -1.76 12.40
N ASN A 41 10.60 -1.48 13.64
CA ASN A 41 11.98 -1.11 13.96
C ASN A 41 12.98 -2.25 13.69
N THR A 42 12.57 -3.51 13.85
CA THR A 42 13.42 -4.68 13.58
C THR A 42 13.31 -5.20 12.15
N GLY A 43 12.47 -4.57 11.30
CA GLY A 43 12.22 -5.03 9.94
C GLY A 43 11.64 -6.45 9.89
N THR A 44 10.80 -6.81 10.87
CA THR A 44 10.13 -8.12 10.93
C THR A 44 8.66 -8.06 10.53
N LEU A 45 8.09 -6.87 10.38
CA LEU A 45 6.70 -6.71 9.94
C LEU A 45 6.53 -7.31 8.53
N GLY A 46 5.55 -8.21 8.37
CA GLY A 46 5.29 -8.90 7.10
C GLY A 46 6.32 -9.96 6.71
N ARG A 47 7.29 -10.30 7.58
CA ARG A 47 8.34 -11.28 7.24
C ARG A 47 7.72 -12.66 6.97
N GLY A 48 8.04 -13.22 5.80
CA GLY A 48 7.51 -14.50 5.34
C GLY A 48 6.19 -14.39 4.57
N SER A 49 5.61 -13.19 4.47
CA SER A 49 4.49 -12.92 3.58
C SER A 49 4.92 -12.84 2.11
N ILE A 50 3.96 -13.00 1.20
CA ILE A 50 4.15 -12.82 -0.25
C ILE A 50 4.42 -11.35 -0.60
N ALA A 51 3.82 -10.41 0.15
CA ALA A 51 3.98 -8.96 -0.05
C ALA A 51 5.38 -8.43 0.36
N GLY A 52 6.21 -9.24 1.01
CA GLY A 52 7.61 -8.89 1.30
C GLY A 52 7.75 -7.59 2.08
N ASP A 53 8.55 -6.66 1.55
CA ASP A 53 8.85 -5.37 2.20
C ASP A 53 7.69 -4.35 2.10
N GLU A 54 6.59 -4.67 1.42
CA GLU A 54 5.44 -3.76 1.22
C GLU A 54 4.84 -3.32 2.56
N TYR A 55 4.80 -4.18 3.58
CA TYR A 55 4.31 -3.81 4.90
C TYR A 55 5.10 -2.66 5.53
N LEU A 56 6.44 -2.72 5.44
CA LEU A 56 7.30 -1.65 5.96
C LEU A 56 7.14 -0.38 5.12
N HIS A 57 7.05 -0.52 3.81
CA HIS A 57 6.75 0.60 2.91
C HIS A 57 5.44 1.31 3.27
N ASN A 58 4.38 0.54 3.48
CA ASN A 58 3.06 1.04 3.84
C ASN A 58 3.07 1.77 5.17
N MET A 59 3.82 1.30 6.17
CA MET A 59 3.97 1.99 7.45
C MET A 59 4.81 3.27 7.35
N MET A 60 5.79 3.35 6.45
CA MET A 60 6.52 4.60 6.17
C MET A 60 5.61 5.66 5.52
N GLU A 61 4.72 5.24 4.63
CA GLU A 61 3.80 6.13 3.93
C GLU A 61 2.49 6.40 4.68
N ALA A 62 2.22 5.65 5.76
CA ALA A 62 1.04 5.83 6.57
C ALA A 62 0.95 7.24 7.15
N ARG A 63 -0.28 7.75 7.26
CA ARG A 63 -0.61 9.01 7.95
C ARG A 63 -1.65 8.74 9.01
N VAL A 64 -1.45 9.29 10.20
CA VAL A 64 -2.38 9.15 11.33
C VAL A 64 -3.16 10.46 11.48
N ASN A 65 -4.49 10.38 11.54
CA ASN A 65 -5.33 11.55 11.77
C ASN A 65 -5.48 11.86 13.27
N ARG A 66 -6.21 12.94 13.61
CA ARG A 66 -6.41 13.37 15.01
C ARG A 66 -7.19 12.36 15.84
N ASP A 67 -7.98 11.50 15.19
CA ASP A 67 -8.76 10.46 15.85
C ASP A 67 -7.94 9.18 16.05
N GLY A 68 -6.65 9.15 15.67
CA GLY A 68 -5.79 7.97 15.80
C GLY A 68 -6.04 6.88 14.76
N VAL A 69 -6.66 7.22 13.62
CA VAL A 69 -6.82 6.30 12.48
C VAL A 69 -5.62 6.46 11.55
N ALA A 70 -4.89 5.38 11.33
CA ALA A 70 -3.84 5.27 10.32
C ALA A 70 -4.47 5.07 8.94
N THR A 71 -3.89 5.68 7.91
CA THR A 71 -4.32 5.55 6.52
C THR A 71 -3.10 5.40 5.62
N TRP A 72 -3.11 4.41 4.72
CA TRP A 72 -2.08 4.16 3.70
C TRP A 72 -2.72 3.64 2.41
N VAL A 73 -1.92 3.51 1.36
CA VAL A 73 -2.35 2.97 0.07
C VAL A 73 -1.72 1.60 -0.13
N GLU A 74 -2.55 0.61 -0.43
CA GLU A 74 -2.13 -0.72 -0.86
C GLU A 74 -2.25 -0.85 -2.37
N THR A 75 -1.30 -1.54 -2.98
CA THR A 75 -1.41 -2.00 -4.37
C THR A 75 -1.67 -3.50 -4.34
N CYS A 76 -2.88 -3.93 -4.68
CA CYS A 76 -3.26 -5.34 -4.51
C CYS A 76 -4.00 -5.84 -5.75
N PHE A 77 -3.64 -7.02 -6.24
CA PHE A 77 -4.25 -7.64 -7.42
C PHE A 77 -5.16 -8.84 -7.08
N CYS A 78 -5.41 -9.07 -5.79
CA CYS A 78 -6.25 -10.17 -5.30
C CYS A 78 -7.75 -9.93 -5.56
N ASP A 79 -8.50 -11.04 -5.63
CA ASP A 79 -9.96 -11.06 -5.59
C ASP A 79 -10.42 -12.03 -4.47
N PRO A 80 -11.01 -11.55 -3.37
CA PRO A 80 -11.31 -10.14 -3.09
C PRO A 80 -10.03 -9.33 -2.77
N PRO A 81 -10.08 -7.99 -2.93
CA PRO A 81 -8.95 -7.13 -2.59
C PRO A 81 -8.49 -7.31 -1.16
N LEU A 82 -7.17 -7.24 -0.97
CA LEU A 82 -6.48 -7.37 0.32
C LEU A 82 -6.61 -8.73 1.01
N ALA A 83 -7.03 -9.78 0.28
CA ALA A 83 -7.28 -11.09 0.88
C ALA A 83 -6.02 -11.69 1.54
N GLU A 84 -4.84 -11.47 0.94
CA GLU A 84 -3.59 -12.03 1.45
C GLU A 84 -3.01 -11.20 2.59
N GLU A 85 -3.14 -9.88 2.52
CA GLU A 85 -2.55 -8.92 3.44
C GLU A 85 -3.39 -8.71 4.70
N ARG A 86 -4.69 -8.97 4.61
CA ARG A 86 -5.65 -8.74 5.70
C ARG A 86 -5.25 -9.44 6.98
N GLU A 87 -4.86 -10.71 6.94
CA GLU A 87 -4.50 -11.47 8.15
C GLU A 87 -3.31 -10.84 8.89
N TYR A 88 -2.30 -10.38 8.13
CA TYR A 88 -1.14 -9.70 8.69
C TYR A 88 -1.50 -8.34 9.28
N TRP A 89 -2.36 -7.57 8.62
CA TRP A 89 -2.82 -6.29 9.13
C TRP A 89 -3.68 -6.43 10.37
N GLU A 90 -4.58 -7.41 10.38
CA GLU A 90 -5.46 -7.70 11.50
C GLU A 90 -4.71 -8.23 12.73
N GLU A 91 -3.45 -8.64 12.63
CA GLU A 91 -2.62 -8.91 13.82
C GLU A 91 -2.46 -7.65 14.69
N TYR A 92 -2.30 -6.49 14.07
CA TYR A 92 -1.96 -5.23 14.73
C TYR A 92 -3.09 -4.20 14.74
N PHE A 93 -3.98 -4.24 13.75
CA PHE A 93 -4.98 -3.22 13.52
C PHE A 93 -6.41 -3.74 13.58
N ASP A 94 -7.31 -2.89 14.02
CA ASP A 94 -8.74 -2.97 13.74
C ASP A 94 -8.99 -2.25 12.41
N CYS A 95 -9.12 -3.03 11.33
CA CYS A 95 -9.36 -2.53 9.98
C CYS A 95 -10.83 -2.18 9.81
N SER A 96 -11.11 -0.93 9.47
CA SER A 96 -12.45 -0.51 9.01
C SER A 96 -12.50 -0.67 7.50
N VAL A 97 -13.31 -1.62 7.03
CA VAL A 97 -13.72 -1.76 5.62
C VAL A 97 -14.42 -0.51 5.12
#